data_AF-A0A059X2T3-F1
#
_entry.id   AF-A0A059X2T3-F1
#
_cell.length_a   1.000
_cell.length_b   1.000
_cell.length_c   1.000
_cell.angle_alpha   90.00
_cell.angle_beta   90.00
_cell.angle_gamma   90.00
#
_symmetry.space_group_name_H-M   'P 1'
#
loop_
_entity.id
_entity.type
_entity.pdbx_description
1 polymer ?
#
loop_
_entity_poly.entity_id
_entity_poly.type
_entity_poly.pdbx_seq_one_letter_code
_entity_poly.pdbx_strand_id
1 'polypeptide(L)'
;MITTNPWGQSADVLNKFVVSYSPEQYANRASQIILSSLLLLLVYSRFRIDPAEQKSEPFTKLTLSEASERIAYSAPSYGSFDLPIEAAPARDRVTLPKVNPTTGPATTRFQIIAAMGVEFRLLRAERGLIVLASLAMLLSFLSVPFSRIPVEISYSVTSATNTANMLLLFLACAIVFYTGEAMHRDRELKIEPVVWSTPAPNSVLLLSKCLAMTLLSLALVLAGGLTTIVTQVIRGHTPVDVSAYLIINGVVVVPAVVFLTSFVVLLNILLRSKYLVYVVAVGAGAGLIYLYNLGYKHWSYNPLLYQLWKYHDLTSATMLAYRIYCLALAAACLALAHVLFERKT
;
A
#
# COMPACT_ATOMS: atom_id res chain seq x y z
N MET A 1 35.83 -5.37 17.72
CA MET A 1 37.10 -4.73 17.32
C MET A 1 38.23 -5.67 17.73
N ILE A 2 38.65 -6.57 16.82
CA ILE A 2 39.96 -7.24 16.85
C ILE A 2 40.38 -7.38 15.38
N THR A 3 41.16 -6.44 14.90
CA THR A 3 41.82 -6.50 13.59
C THR A 3 43.01 -7.44 13.72
N THR A 4 42.79 -8.75 13.54
CA THR A 4 43.90 -9.69 13.34
C THR A 4 44.00 -9.98 11.85
N ASN A 5 45.19 -9.76 11.30
CA ASN A 5 45.52 -10.02 9.90
C ASN A 5 45.23 -11.51 9.58
N PRO A 6 44.25 -11.84 8.72
CA PRO A 6 43.84 -13.22 8.48
C PRO A 6 44.93 -14.06 7.81
N TRP A 7 45.92 -13.42 7.20
CA TRP A 7 47.01 -14.06 6.46
C TRP A 7 48.26 -14.33 7.32
N GLY A 8 48.25 -13.94 8.60
CA GLY A 8 49.35 -14.17 9.54
C GLY A 8 49.09 -15.25 10.59
N GLN A 9 47.94 -15.93 10.53
CA GLN A 9 47.57 -16.97 11.49
C GLN A 9 47.96 -18.36 10.97
N SER A 10 48.45 -19.22 11.86
CA SER A 10 48.80 -20.61 11.55
C SER A 10 47.59 -21.36 11.00
N ALA A 11 47.81 -22.28 10.06
CA ALA A 11 46.76 -23.04 9.36
C ALA A 11 45.74 -23.70 10.33
N ASP A 12 46.16 -24.11 11.52
CA ASP A 12 45.30 -24.67 12.56
C ASP A 12 44.23 -23.71 13.10
N VAL A 13 44.50 -22.40 13.11
CA VAL A 13 43.55 -21.39 13.57
C VAL A 13 42.51 -21.12 12.48
N LEU A 14 42.94 -21.05 11.22
CA LEU A 14 42.04 -20.97 10.06
C LEU A 14 41.13 -22.21 9.97
N ASN A 15 41.66 -23.39 10.27
CA ASN A 15 40.87 -24.64 10.28
C ASN A 15 39.76 -24.65 11.34
N LYS A 16 39.90 -23.90 12.44
CA LYS A 16 38.82 -23.75 13.44
C LYS A 16 37.66 -22.87 12.96
N PHE A 17 37.89 -22.04 11.95
CA PHE A 17 36.83 -21.23 11.31
C PHE A 17 36.18 -21.93 10.12
N VAL A 18 36.66 -23.12 9.72
CA VAL A 18 35.97 -23.97 8.76
C VAL A 18 34.68 -24.42 9.41
N VAL A 19 33.56 -23.88 8.91
CA VAL A 19 32.21 -24.27 9.34
C VAL A 19 32.01 -25.73 8.99
N SER A 20 32.31 -26.63 9.93
CA SER A 20 32.01 -28.05 9.82
C SER A 20 30.51 -28.21 9.99
N TYR A 21 29.80 -28.33 8.87
CA TYR A 21 28.37 -28.60 8.87
C TYR A 21 28.10 -29.95 9.53
N SER A 22 27.23 -29.98 10.54
CA SER A 22 26.74 -31.24 11.08
C SER A 22 25.82 -31.94 10.06
N PRO A 23 25.69 -33.29 10.12
CA PRO A 23 24.77 -34.02 9.24
C PRO A 23 23.33 -33.47 9.25
N GLU A 24 22.87 -32.97 10.41
CA GLU A 24 21.56 -32.34 10.56
C GLU A 24 21.44 -31.00 9.80
N GLN A 25 22.51 -30.20 9.76
CA GLN A 25 22.53 -28.94 9.02
C GLN A 25 22.55 -29.17 7.51
N TYR A 26 23.24 -30.22 7.03
CA TYR A 26 23.15 -30.66 5.64
C TYR A 26 21.75 -31.14 5.30
N ALA A 27 21.13 -31.95 6.16
CA ALA A 27 19.76 -32.41 5.98
C ALA A 27 18.75 -31.25 5.93
N ASN A 28 18.90 -30.25 6.80
CA ASN A 28 18.05 -29.07 6.81
C ASN A 28 18.23 -28.18 5.56
N ARG A 29 19.47 -28.01 5.07
CA ARG A 29 19.71 -27.27 3.82
C ARG A 29 19.17 -28.02 2.61
N ALA A 30 19.33 -29.34 2.59
CA ALA A 30 18.77 -30.19 1.54
C ALA A 30 17.24 -30.13 1.53
N SER A 31 16.59 -30.18 2.70
CA SER A 31 15.12 -30.07 2.79
C SER A 31 14.62 -28.72 2.30
N GLN A 32 15.33 -27.63 2.59
CA GLN A 32 15.01 -26.29 2.10
C GLN A 32 15.13 -26.18 0.57
N ILE A 33 16.19 -26.74 -0.01
CA ILE A 33 16.39 -26.76 -1.47
C ILE A 33 15.30 -27.59 -2.16
N ILE A 34 14.98 -28.77 -1.62
CA ILE A 34 13.93 -29.64 -2.14
C ILE A 34 12.58 -28.92 -2.10
N LEU A 35 12.22 -28.33 -0.96
CA LEU A 35 10.98 -27.59 -0.79
C LEU A 35 10.90 -26.40 -1.76
N SER A 36 11.99 -25.64 -1.91
CA SER A 36 12.07 -24.53 -2.86
C SER A 36 11.89 -25.00 -4.30
N SER A 37 12.56 -26.09 -4.70
CA SER A 37 12.42 -26.68 -6.04
C SER A 37 11.01 -27.17 -6.30
N LEU A 38 10.35 -27.76 -5.30
CA LEU A 38 8.98 -28.27 -5.43
C LEU A 38 7.97 -27.12 -5.59
N LEU A 39 8.13 -26.04 -4.82
CA LEU A 39 7.35 -24.82 -4.98
C LEU A 39 7.58 -24.17 -6.35
N LEU A 40 8.83 -24.13 -6.82
CA LEU A 40 9.16 -23.57 -8.12
C LEU A 40 8.58 -24.41 -9.27
N LEU A 41 8.55 -25.74 -9.11
CA LEU A 41 7.92 -26.66 -10.05
C LEU A 41 6.39 -26.53 -10.05
N LEU A 42 5.77 -26.27 -8.90
CA LEU A 42 4.35 -25.94 -8.77
C LEU A 42 4.00 -24.59 -9.43
N VAL A 43 4.84 -23.58 -9.25
CA VAL A 43 4.67 -22.29 -9.93
C VAL A 43 4.86 -22.47 -11.44
N TYR A 44 5.90 -23.18 -11.86
CA TYR A 44 6.13 -23.48 -13.27
C TYR A 44 4.95 -24.24 -13.90
N SER A 45 4.42 -25.27 -13.25
CA SER A 45 3.29 -26.03 -13.78
C SER A 45 2.01 -25.21 -13.88
N ARG A 46 1.79 -24.29 -12.92
CA ARG A 46 0.59 -23.45 -12.87
C ARG A 46 0.65 -22.23 -13.77
N PHE A 47 1.84 -21.70 -14.02
CA PHE A 47 2.08 -20.53 -14.86
C PHE A 47 2.79 -20.87 -16.17
N ARG A 48 2.77 -22.14 -16.60
CA ARG A 48 3.28 -22.53 -17.91
C ARG A 48 2.42 -21.85 -18.96
N ILE A 49 2.90 -20.74 -19.50
CA ILE A 49 2.37 -20.08 -20.69
C ILE A 49 2.86 -20.91 -21.88
N ASP A 50 2.43 -22.17 -21.95
CA ASP A 50 2.35 -22.77 -23.27
C ASP A 50 1.18 -22.04 -23.94
N PRO A 51 1.37 -21.44 -25.11
CA PRO A 51 0.23 -21.26 -25.99
C PRO A 51 -0.32 -22.68 -26.12
N ALA A 52 -1.52 -22.92 -25.60
CA ALA A 52 -2.24 -24.13 -25.95
C ALA A 52 -2.10 -24.22 -27.46
N GLU A 53 -1.54 -25.32 -27.98
CA GLU A 53 -1.75 -25.68 -29.36
C GLU A 53 -3.26 -25.76 -29.48
N GLN A 54 -3.86 -24.63 -29.84
CA GLN A 54 -5.20 -24.52 -30.30
C GLN A 54 -5.12 -25.33 -31.57
N LYS A 55 -5.43 -26.63 -31.43
CA LYS A 55 -5.59 -27.60 -32.49
C LYS A 55 -6.22 -26.81 -33.61
N SER A 56 -5.42 -26.52 -34.64
CA SER A 56 -5.79 -25.57 -35.66
C SER A 56 -7.13 -26.03 -36.15
N GLU A 57 -8.20 -25.33 -35.76
CA GLU A 57 -9.45 -25.45 -36.48
C GLU A 57 -9.03 -25.21 -37.92
N PRO A 58 -9.44 -26.07 -38.87
CA PRO A 58 -9.13 -25.81 -40.26
C PRO A 58 -9.64 -24.41 -40.48
N PHE A 59 -8.71 -23.45 -40.61
CA PHE A 59 -9.06 -22.10 -40.98
C PHE A 59 -9.85 -22.32 -42.24
N THR A 60 -11.16 -22.15 -42.16
CA THR A 60 -11.98 -21.96 -43.33
C THR A 60 -11.30 -20.79 -43.98
N LYS A 61 -10.48 -21.09 -44.98
CA LYS A 61 -9.95 -20.11 -45.90
C LYS A 61 -11.22 -19.50 -46.45
N LEU A 62 -11.66 -18.40 -45.84
CA LEU A 62 -12.48 -17.44 -46.52
C LEU A 62 -11.64 -17.11 -47.73
N THR A 63 -11.98 -17.75 -48.85
CA THR A 63 -11.66 -17.32 -50.18
C THR A 63 -12.33 -15.96 -50.34
N LEU A 64 -11.75 -14.97 -49.65
CA LEU A 64 -11.85 -13.60 -50.06
C LEU A 64 -11.27 -13.64 -51.47
N SER A 65 -12.16 -13.51 -52.46
CA SER A 65 -11.78 -13.16 -53.82
C SER A 65 -10.68 -12.12 -53.69
N GLU A 66 -9.51 -12.39 -54.31
CA GLU A 66 -8.37 -11.47 -54.33
C GLU A 66 -8.93 -10.07 -54.31
N ALA A 67 -8.67 -9.35 -53.21
CA ALA A 67 -9.10 -7.98 -53.06
C ALA A 67 -8.73 -7.32 -54.37
N SER A 68 -9.74 -6.98 -55.18
CA SER A 68 -9.53 -6.48 -56.52
C SER A 68 -8.58 -5.31 -56.31
N GLU A 69 -7.35 -5.47 -56.78
CA GLU A 69 -6.23 -4.58 -56.44
C GLU A 69 -6.51 -3.14 -56.92
N ARG A 70 -7.62 -2.96 -57.64
CA ARG A 70 -8.33 -1.71 -57.85
C ARG A 70 -9.85 -1.94 -57.86
N ILE A 71 -10.51 -2.02 -56.71
CA ILE A 71 -11.72 -1.19 -56.63
C ILE A 71 -11.14 0.21 -56.61
N ALA A 72 -11.17 0.85 -57.78
CA ALA A 72 -11.15 2.29 -57.80
C ALA A 72 -12.32 2.70 -56.89
N TYR A 73 -12.03 3.01 -55.63
CA TYR A 73 -12.80 4.01 -54.95
C TYR A 73 -12.58 5.26 -55.79
N SER A 74 -13.36 5.39 -56.87
CA SER A 74 -14.00 6.66 -57.12
C SER A 74 -14.84 6.90 -55.87
N ALA A 75 -14.20 7.35 -54.78
CA ALA A 75 -14.83 8.36 -53.98
C ALA A 75 -15.41 9.30 -55.04
N PRO A 76 -16.74 9.49 -55.12
CA PRO A 76 -17.25 10.55 -55.94
C PRO A 76 -16.36 11.71 -55.56
N SER A 77 -15.61 12.27 -56.52
CA SER A 77 -15.18 13.63 -56.32
C SER A 77 -16.53 14.30 -56.16
N TYR A 78 -16.92 14.55 -54.91
CA TYR A 78 -17.88 15.56 -54.59
C TYR A 78 -17.18 16.81 -55.10
N GLY A 79 -17.21 17.01 -56.43
CA GLY A 79 -16.74 18.22 -57.07
C GLY A 79 -17.48 19.26 -56.31
N SER A 80 -16.72 20.12 -55.62
CA SER A 80 -17.16 21.10 -54.63
C SER A 80 -18.67 21.23 -54.73
N PHE A 81 -19.38 20.40 -53.96
CA PHE A 81 -20.81 20.48 -53.99
C PHE A 81 -21.05 21.85 -53.36
N ASP A 82 -21.23 22.85 -54.21
CA ASP A 82 -21.91 24.10 -53.92
C ASP A 82 -23.37 23.75 -53.63
N LEU A 83 -23.59 22.76 -52.75
CA LEU A 83 -24.71 22.78 -51.87
C LEU A 83 -24.59 24.16 -51.23
N PRO A 84 -25.60 25.02 -51.38
CA PRO A 84 -25.69 26.18 -50.52
C PRO A 84 -25.45 25.63 -49.12
N ILE A 85 -24.39 26.10 -48.46
CA ILE A 85 -24.33 26.05 -47.01
C ILE A 85 -25.41 27.04 -46.61
N GLU A 86 -26.67 26.66 -46.83
CA GLU A 86 -27.81 27.26 -46.22
C GLU A 86 -27.55 26.97 -44.77
N ALA A 87 -27.02 27.98 -44.09
CA ALA A 87 -26.69 27.93 -42.68
C ALA A 87 -27.91 27.32 -42.02
N ALA A 88 -27.76 26.07 -41.55
CA ALA A 88 -28.86 25.33 -40.96
C ALA A 88 -29.59 26.30 -40.03
N PRO A 89 -30.90 26.52 -40.21
CA PRO A 89 -31.62 27.62 -39.58
C PRO A 89 -31.22 27.61 -38.12
N ALA A 90 -30.62 28.72 -37.67
CA ALA A 90 -29.89 28.80 -36.41
C ALA A 90 -30.70 28.05 -35.36
N ARG A 91 -30.25 26.83 -35.01
CA ARG A 91 -31.02 25.95 -34.12
C ARG A 91 -31.37 26.80 -32.92
N ASP A 92 -32.67 26.88 -32.64
CA ASP A 92 -33.23 27.74 -31.62
C ASP A 92 -32.34 27.61 -30.38
N ARG A 93 -31.63 28.68 -30.02
CA ARG A 93 -30.54 28.61 -29.04
C ARG A 93 -31.20 28.33 -27.70
N VAL A 94 -31.35 27.06 -27.36
CA VAL A 94 -31.88 26.62 -26.07
C VAL A 94 -31.01 27.29 -25.00
N THR A 95 -31.58 28.26 -24.30
CA THR A 95 -30.92 28.95 -23.21
C THR A 95 -30.68 27.93 -22.13
N LEU A 96 -29.44 27.46 -22.00
CA LEU A 96 -29.07 26.55 -20.94
C LEU A 96 -29.38 27.23 -19.60
N PRO A 97 -30.05 26.55 -18.66
CA PRO A 97 -30.32 27.12 -17.36
C PRO A 97 -28.98 27.49 -16.70
N LYS A 98 -28.86 28.75 -16.26
CA LYS A 98 -27.65 29.25 -15.61
C LYS A 98 -27.53 28.60 -14.24
N VAL A 99 -26.80 27.49 -14.16
CA VAL A 99 -26.51 26.82 -12.90
C VAL A 99 -25.44 27.63 -12.18
N ASN A 100 -25.81 28.24 -11.05
CA ASN A 100 -24.83 28.88 -10.18
C ASN A 100 -24.10 27.80 -9.36
N PRO A 101 -22.79 27.61 -9.55
CA PRO A 101 -22.03 26.67 -8.72
C PRO A 101 -22.02 27.17 -7.28
N THR A 102 -22.46 26.34 -6.34
CA THR A 102 -22.41 26.64 -4.91
C THR A 102 -20.98 26.41 -4.40
N THR A 103 -20.16 27.45 -4.47
CA THR A 103 -18.80 27.44 -3.93
C THR A 103 -18.81 27.78 -2.44
N GLY A 104 -18.34 26.87 -1.58
CA GLY A 104 -18.22 27.14 -0.15
C GLY A 104 -17.55 26.01 0.64
N PRO A 105 -17.10 26.27 1.88
CA PRO A 105 -16.43 25.26 2.70
C PRO A 105 -17.35 24.09 3.06
N ALA A 106 -18.65 24.34 3.20
CA ALA A 106 -19.64 23.30 3.40
C ALA A 106 -19.72 22.35 2.19
N THR A 107 -19.74 22.89 0.97
CA THR A 107 -19.80 22.08 -0.25
C THR A 107 -18.50 21.30 -0.46
N THR A 108 -17.33 21.88 -0.15
CA THR A 108 -16.05 21.15 -0.16
C THR A 108 -16.06 19.94 0.77
N ARG A 109 -16.58 20.07 2.00
CA ARG A 109 -16.72 18.93 2.93
C ARG A 109 -17.62 17.83 2.37
N PHE A 110 -18.77 18.19 1.81
CA PHE A 110 -19.66 17.22 1.17
C PHE A 110 -18.99 16.52 -0.02
N GLN A 111 -18.22 17.25 -0.83
CA GLN A 111 -17.46 16.67 -1.94
C GLN A 111 -16.38 15.70 -1.44
N ILE A 112 -15.67 16.01 -0.35
CA ILE A 112 -14.68 15.09 0.26
C ILE A 112 -15.37 13.81 0.73
N ILE A 113 -16.48 13.92 1.45
CA ILE A 113 -17.22 12.75 1.96
C ILE A 113 -17.75 11.89 0.81
N ALA A 114 -18.32 12.52 -0.22
CA ALA A 114 -18.82 11.82 -1.39
C ALA A 114 -17.69 11.10 -2.16
N ALA A 115 -16.58 11.80 -2.43
CA ALA A 115 -15.41 11.24 -3.10
C ALA A 115 -14.78 10.09 -2.27
N MET A 116 -14.68 10.27 -0.95
CA MET A 116 -14.21 9.23 -0.04
C MET A 116 -15.14 8.00 -0.05
N GLY A 117 -16.46 8.19 -0.15
CA GLY A 117 -17.42 7.11 -0.28
C GLY A 117 -17.27 6.31 -1.59
N VAL A 118 -16.92 6.99 -2.68
CA VAL A 118 -16.56 6.33 -3.95
C VAL A 118 -15.29 5.50 -3.77
N GLU A 119 -14.24 6.08 -3.19
CA GLU A 119 -12.98 5.37 -2.92
C GLU A 119 -13.19 4.13 -2.05
N PHE A 120 -13.99 4.24 -0.98
CA PHE A 120 -14.30 3.11 -0.11
C PHE A 120 -15.09 2.01 -0.83
N ARG A 121 -16.01 2.38 -1.72
CA ARG A 121 -16.76 1.42 -2.53
C ARG A 121 -15.83 0.66 -3.49
N LEU A 122 -14.88 1.37 -4.09
CA LEU A 122 -13.87 0.77 -4.98
C LEU A 122 -12.94 -0.17 -4.19
N LEU A 123 -12.49 0.24 -3.01
CA LEU A 123 -11.70 -0.61 -2.11
C LEU A 123 -12.46 -1.87 -1.69
N ARG A 124 -13.74 -1.74 -1.32
CA ARG A 124 -14.57 -2.89 -0.93
C ARG A 124 -14.82 -3.87 -2.07
N ALA A 125 -14.87 -3.38 -3.31
CA ALA A 125 -15.02 -4.22 -4.49
C ALA A 125 -13.72 -4.98 -4.83
N GLU A 126 -12.57 -4.53 -4.33
CA GLU A 126 -11.29 -5.13 -4.59
C GLU A 126 -11.10 -6.44 -3.80
N ARG A 127 -10.92 -7.56 -4.51
CA ARG A 127 -10.78 -8.89 -3.89
C ARG A 127 -9.55 -8.99 -2.97
N GLY A 128 -8.52 -8.18 -3.23
CA GLY A 128 -7.30 -8.14 -2.42
C GLY A 128 -7.57 -7.78 -0.95
N LEU A 129 -8.63 -7.01 -0.69
CA LEU A 129 -8.95 -6.57 0.67
C LEU A 129 -9.27 -7.75 1.61
N ILE A 130 -9.92 -8.80 1.10
CA ILE A 130 -10.26 -9.99 1.88
C ILE A 130 -8.98 -10.74 2.29
N VAL A 131 -8.03 -10.84 1.37
CA VAL A 131 -6.72 -11.49 1.62
C VAL A 131 -5.91 -10.66 2.61
N LEU A 132 -5.92 -9.34 2.47
CA LEU A 132 -5.20 -8.45 3.38
C LEU A 132 -5.78 -8.50 4.78
N ALA A 133 -7.11 -8.42 4.92
CA ALA A 133 -7.78 -8.47 6.21
C ALA A 133 -7.57 -9.83 6.90
N SER A 134 -7.66 -10.94 6.16
CA SER A 134 -7.40 -12.27 6.72
C SER A 134 -5.94 -12.43 7.14
N LEU A 135 -4.99 -11.90 6.37
CA LEU A 135 -3.57 -11.91 6.73
C LEU A 135 -3.30 -11.04 7.97
N ALA A 136 -3.92 -9.87 8.09
CA ALA A 136 -3.82 -9.01 9.28
C ALA A 136 -4.35 -9.71 10.54
N MET A 137 -5.50 -10.39 10.43
CA MET A 137 -6.10 -11.19 11.49
C MET A 137 -5.20 -12.38 11.84
N LEU A 138 -4.68 -13.09 10.84
CA LEU A 138 -3.77 -14.22 11.05
C LEU A 138 -2.49 -13.80 11.78
N LEU A 139 -1.87 -12.69 11.36
CA LEU A 139 -0.69 -12.15 12.04
C LEU A 139 -0.98 -11.77 13.49
N SER A 140 -2.15 -11.18 13.74
CA SER A 140 -2.59 -10.81 15.10
C SER A 140 -2.96 -12.03 15.96
N PHE A 141 -3.45 -13.10 15.35
CA PHE A 141 -3.68 -14.37 16.03
C PHE A 141 -2.36 -15.05 16.40
N LEU A 142 -1.38 -15.04 15.50
CA LEU A 142 -0.06 -15.65 15.72
C LEU A 142 0.83 -14.83 16.65
N SER A 143 0.63 -13.51 16.76
CA SER A 143 1.45 -12.67 17.64
C SER A 143 1.38 -13.11 19.12
N VAL A 144 0.23 -13.59 19.59
CA VAL A 144 0.04 -13.96 20.99
C VAL A 144 0.78 -15.26 21.36
N PRO A 145 0.55 -16.42 20.70
CA PRO A 145 1.23 -17.69 21.02
C PRO A 145 2.74 -17.66 20.77
N PHE A 146 3.21 -16.93 19.76
CA PHE A 146 4.64 -16.86 19.43
C PHE A 146 5.39 -15.77 20.21
N SER A 147 4.72 -15.04 21.10
CA SER A 147 5.39 -14.05 21.96
C SER A 147 6.34 -14.74 22.94
N ARG A 148 7.63 -14.44 22.82
CA ARG A 148 8.70 -14.87 23.77
C ARG A 148 9.07 -13.77 24.76
N ILE A 149 8.30 -12.68 24.77
CA ILE A 149 8.59 -11.51 25.59
C ILE A 149 8.22 -11.85 27.04
N PRO A 150 9.14 -11.66 28.02
CA PRO A 150 8.80 -11.84 29.42
C PRO A 150 7.65 -10.89 29.79
N VAL A 151 6.72 -11.37 30.61
CA VAL A 151 5.58 -10.56 31.06
C VAL A 151 6.13 -9.46 31.98
N GLU A 152 6.39 -8.27 31.43
CA GLU A 152 7.00 -7.17 32.21
C GLU A 152 6.02 -6.55 33.22
N ILE A 153 4.72 -6.50 32.88
CA ILE A 153 3.69 -5.83 33.70
C ILE A 153 2.37 -6.61 33.69
N SER A 154 1.85 -6.92 32.50
CA SER A 154 0.57 -7.64 32.31
C SER A 154 0.55 -8.38 30.98
N TYR A 155 -0.20 -9.48 30.92
CA TYR A 155 -0.43 -10.25 29.69
C TYR A 155 -1.06 -9.41 28.58
N SER A 156 -1.95 -8.47 28.94
CA SER A 156 -2.64 -7.58 28.00
C SER A 156 -1.67 -6.62 27.32
N VAL A 157 -0.79 -5.98 28.10
CA VAL A 157 0.23 -5.05 27.59
C VAL A 157 1.21 -5.76 26.67
N THR A 158 1.66 -6.95 27.07
CA THR A 158 2.64 -7.74 26.29
C THR A 158 2.05 -8.19 24.95
N SER A 159 0.81 -8.70 24.97
CA SER A 159 0.09 -9.16 23.77
C SER A 159 -0.18 -7.98 22.82
N ALA A 160 -0.68 -6.86 23.35
CA ALA A 160 -0.93 -5.65 22.58
C ALA A 160 0.35 -5.08 21.95
N THR A 161 1.47 -5.07 22.69
CA THR A 161 2.76 -4.58 22.20
C THR A 161 3.31 -5.45 21.07
N ASN A 162 3.25 -6.77 21.22
CA ASN A 162 3.73 -7.66 20.18
C ASN A 162 2.89 -7.57 18.90
N THR A 163 1.55 -7.57 19.05
CA THR A 163 0.65 -7.34 17.92
C THR A 163 0.94 -6.00 17.25
N ALA A 164 1.05 -4.90 18.01
CA ALA A 164 1.28 -3.58 17.45
C ALA A 164 2.59 -3.52 16.63
N ASN A 165 3.68 -4.12 17.10
CA ASN A 165 4.94 -4.16 16.36
C ASN A 165 4.85 -4.97 15.05
N MET A 166 4.22 -6.14 15.08
CA MET A 166 4.00 -6.95 13.87
C MET A 166 3.06 -6.24 12.89
N LEU A 167 1.97 -5.68 13.41
CA LEU A 167 0.95 -5.01 12.63
C LEU A 167 1.46 -3.70 12.02
N LEU A 168 2.33 -2.95 12.70
CA LEU A 168 2.97 -1.74 12.15
C LEU A 168 3.79 -2.04 10.90
N LEU A 169 4.61 -3.09 10.91
CA LEU A 169 5.39 -3.50 9.73
C LEU A 169 4.49 -3.96 8.60
N PHE A 170 3.48 -4.78 8.93
CA PHE A 170 2.50 -5.23 7.96
C PHE A 170 1.71 -4.06 7.34
N LEU A 171 1.23 -3.12 8.17
CA LEU A 171 0.54 -1.92 7.74
C LEU A 171 1.43 -1.02 6.89
N ALA A 172 2.72 -0.90 7.19
CA ALA A 172 3.64 -0.14 6.35
C ALA A 172 3.67 -0.70 4.92
N CYS A 173 3.82 -2.02 4.76
CA CYS A 173 3.75 -2.66 3.45
C CYS A 173 2.37 -2.51 2.79
N ALA A 174 1.29 -2.72 3.55
CA ALA A 174 -0.07 -2.61 3.06
C ALA A 174 -0.41 -1.20 2.57
N ILE A 175 0.01 -0.17 3.32
CA ILE A 175 -0.19 1.24 2.98
C ILE A 175 0.58 1.58 1.71
N VAL A 176 1.84 1.15 1.58
CA VAL A 176 2.64 1.37 0.37
C VAL A 176 1.92 0.81 -0.85
N PHE A 177 1.45 -0.44 -0.77
CA PHE A 177 0.74 -1.12 -1.86
C PHE A 177 -0.60 -0.44 -2.18
N TYR A 178 -1.54 -0.39 -1.23
CA TYR A 178 -2.90 0.11 -1.48
C TYR A 178 -2.94 1.59 -1.85
N THR A 179 -2.09 2.41 -1.24
CA THR A 179 -2.00 3.82 -1.60
C THR A 179 -1.40 3.99 -2.99
N GLY A 180 -0.38 3.19 -3.35
CA GLY A 180 0.21 3.20 -4.69
C GLY A 180 -0.79 2.80 -5.78
N GLU A 181 -1.53 1.71 -5.55
CA GLU A 181 -2.63 1.27 -6.42
C GLU A 181 -3.70 2.35 -6.54
N ALA A 182 -4.23 2.86 -5.42
CA ALA A 182 -5.30 3.87 -5.44
C ALA A 182 -4.89 5.18 -6.15
N MET A 183 -3.61 5.58 -6.05
CA MET A 183 -3.08 6.76 -6.73
C MET A 183 -2.97 6.57 -8.24
N HIS A 184 -2.54 5.40 -8.70
CA HIS A 184 -2.30 5.13 -10.12
C HIS A 184 -3.49 4.52 -10.85
N ARG A 185 -4.47 3.98 -10.12
CA ARG A 185 -5.65 3.30 -10.68
C ARG A 185 -6.40 4.13 -11.71
N ASP A 186 -6.59 5.43 -11.47
CA ASP A 186 -7.38 6.27 -12.39
C ASP A 186 -6.71 6.41 -13.76
N ARG A 187 -5.37 6.39 -13.79
CA ARG A 187 -4.56 6.40 -15.03
C ARG A 187 -4.59 5.05 -15.72
N GLU A 188 -4.40 3.98 -14.95
CA GLU A 188 -4.41 2.60 -15.46
C GLU A 188 -5.76 2.24 -16.09
N LEU A 189 -6.87 2.71 -15.49
CA LEU A 189 -8.22 2.50 -16.00
C LEU A 189 -8.64 3.53 -17.07
N LYS A 190 -7.78 4.47 -17.43
CA LYS A 190 -8.06 5.55 -18.41
C LYS A 190 -9.31 6.38 -18.09
N ILE A 191 -9.65 6.50 -16.80
CA ILE A 191 -10.78 7.30 -16.31
C ILE A 191 -10.36 8.70 -15.85
N GLU A 192 -9.05 8.99 -15.86
CA GLU A 192 -8.48 10.27 -15.46
C GLU A 192 -9.18 11.49 -16.11
N PRO A 193 -9.50 11.52 -17.43
CA PRO A 193 -10.24 12.65 -18.03
C PRO A 193 -11.67 12.83 -17.50
N VAL A 194 -12.32 11.72 -17.12
CA VAL A 194 -13.68 11.73 -16.55
C VAL A 194 -13.65 12.26 -15.12
N VAL A 195 -12.65 11.85 -14.33
CA VAL A 195 -12.46 12.35 -12.97
C VAL A 195 -12.06 13.82 -13.00
N TRP A 196 -11.24 14.23 -13.96
CA TRP A 196 -10.76 15.61 -14.08
C TRP A 196 -11.78 16.59 -14.67
N SER A 197 -12.80 16.11 -15.38
CA SER A 197 -13.92 16.95 -15.82
C SER A 197 -14.91 17.26 -14.71
N THR A 198 -14.80 16.59 -13.55
CA THR A 198 -15.63 16.91 -12.39
C THR A 198 -15.27 18.29 -11.82
N PRO A 199 -16.27 19.07 -11.35
CA PRO A 199 -16.05 20.39 -10.75
C PRO A 199 -15.49 20.31 -9.31
N ALA A 200 -14.75 19.24 -8.99
CA ALA A 200 -14.10 19.05 -7.70
C ALA A 200 -12.66 19.61 -7.74
N PRO A 201 -12.23 20.39 -6.72
CA PRO A 201 -10.86 20.89 -6.65
C PRO A 201 -9.87 19.75 -6.39
N ASN A 202 -8.60 19.98 -6.73
CA ASN A 202 -7.52 19.01 -6.55
C ASN A 202 -7.37 18.50 -5.12
N SER A 203 -7.51 19.41 -4.14
CA SER A 203 -7.43 19.09 -2.72
C SER A 203 -8.45 18.04 -2.32
N VAL A 204 -9.66 18.10 -2.89
CA VAL A 204 -10.74 17.17 -2.55
C VAL A 204 -10.41 15.77 -3.04
N LEU A 205 -9.93 15.63 -4.27
CA LEU A 205 -9.57 14.32 -4.86
C LEU A 205 -8.38 13.67 -4.15
N LEU A 206 -7.36 14.47 -3.81
CA LEU A 206 -6.18 13.97 -3.09
C LEU A 206 -6.55 13.59 -1.65
N LEU A 207 -7.24 14.47 -0.95
CA LEU A 207 -7.60 14.26 0.45
C LEU A 207 -8.59 13.11 0.61
N SER A 208 -9.55 12.94 -0.32
CA SER A 208 -10.49 11.81 -0.28
C SER A 208 -9.77 10.47 -0.37
N LYS A 209 -8.77 10.36 -1.27
CA LYS A 209 -7.95 9.16 -1.40
C LYS A 209 -7.09 8.91 -0.17
N CYS A 210 -6.42 9.95 0.35
CA CYS A 210 -5.63 9.84 1.57
C CYS A 210 -6.49 9.38 2.75
N LEU A 211 -7.66 10.01 2.95
CA LEU A 211 -8.58 9.66 4.01
C LEU A 211 -9.12 8.23 3.84
N ALA A 212 -9.49 7.81 2.64
CA ALA A 212 -9.91 6.45 2.37
C ALA A 212 -8.84 5.42 2.73
N MET A 213 -7.57 5.67 2.37
CA MET A 213 -6.46 4.77 2.74
C MET A 213 -6.21 4.77 4.26
N THR A 214 -6.27 5.93 4.93
CA THR A 214 -6.14 5.99 6.40
C THR A 214 -7.24 5.20 7.09
N LEU A 215 -8.51 5.37 6.69
CA LEU A 215 -9.64 4.65 7.26
C LEU A 215 -9.55 3.15 7.03
N LEU A 216 -9.09 2.72 5.84
CA LEU A 216 -8.80 1.33 5.55
C LEU A 216 -7.77 0.76 6.53
N SER A 217 -6.63 1.43 6.69
CA SER A 217 -5.61 0.98 7.64
C SER A 217 -6.10 0.98 9.10
N LEU A 218 -6.92 1.96 9.51
CA LEU A 218 -7.53 1.97 10.84
C LEU A 218 -8.50 0.80 11.04
N ALA A 219 -9.27 0.42 10.02
CA ALA A 219 -10.14 -0.75 10.08
C ALA A 219 -9.33 -2.04 10.29
N LEU A 220 -8.15 -2.16 9.66
CA LEU A 220 -7.24 -3.29 9.88
C LEU A 220 -6.63 -3.28 11.29
N VAL A 221 -6.31 -2.10 11.84
CA VAL A 221 -5.87 -1.95 13.24
C VAL A 221 -6.94 -2.46 14.20
N LEU A 222 -8.19 -2.05 14.00
CA LEU A 222 -9.30 -2.49 14.83
C LEU A 222 -9.53 -4.01 14.72
N ALA A 223 -9.50 -4.55 13.51
CA ALA A 223 -9.62 -5.99 13.27
C ALA A 223 -8.51 -6.78 13.99
N GLY A 224 -7.25 -6.37 13.83
CA GLY A 224 -6.11 -7.03 14.48
C GLY A 224 -6.14 -6.90 16.01
N GLY A 225 -6.53 -5.74 16.52
CA GLY A 225 -6.74 -5.52 17.96
C GLY A 225 -7.80 -6.44 18.54
N LEU A 226 -8.96 -6.58 17.87
CA LEU A 226 -10.02 -7.48 18.30
C LEU A 226 -9.59 -8.95 18.26
N THR A 227 -8.88 -9.37 17.20
CA THR A 227 -8.32 -10.73 17.10
C THR A 227 -7.34 -11.01 18.24
N THR A 228 -6.53 -10.03 18.63
CA THR A 228 -5.58 -10.19 19.74
C THR A 228 -6.32 -10.38 21.07
N ILE A 229 -7.36 -9.60 21.34
CA ILE A 229 -8.20 -9.74 22.54
C ILE A 229 -8.84 -11.13 22.59
N VAL A 230 -9.45 -11.58 21.48
CA VAL A 230 -10.06 -12.93 21.40
C VAL A 230 -9.02 -14.01 21.67
N THR A 231 -7.84 -13.90 21.06
CA THR A 231 -6.75 -14.87 21.24
C THR A 231 -6.24 -14.89 22.68
N GLN A 232 -6.13 -13.73 23.33
CA GLN A 232 -5.76 -13.62 24.74
C GLN A 232 -6.77 -14.34 25.65
N VAL A 233 -8.07 -14.18 25.39
CA VAL A 233 -9.14 -14.84 26.15
C VAL A 233 -9.10 -16.36 25.97
N ILE A 234 -8.93 -16.84 24.73
CA ILE A 234 -8.83 -18.29 24.43
C ILE A 234 -7.68 -18.95 25.21
N ARG A 235 -6.59 -18.21 25.47
CA ARG A 235 -5.43 -18.71 26.23
C ARG A 235 -5.59 -18.65 27.74
N GLY A 236 -6.69 -18.11 28.27
CA GLY A 236 -6.92 -17.97 29.70
C GLY A 236 -6.07 -16.87 30.37
N HIS A 237 -5.52 -15.92 29.60
CA HIS A 237 -4.73 -14.81 30.12
C HIS A 237 -5.61 -13.68 30.68
N THR A 238 -6.37 -13.95 31.74
CA THR A 238 -7.20 -12.98 32.45
C THR A 238 -6.43 -12.30 33.59
N PRO A 239 -6.71 -11.02 33.91
CA PRO A 239 -7.72 -10.11 33.35
C PRO A 239 -7.30 -9.41 32.04
N VAL A 240 -8.27 -9.16 31.17
CA VAL A 240 -8.09 -8.39 29.93
C VAL A 240 -8.24 -6.91 30.24
N ASP A 241 -7.15 -6.16 30.09
CA ASP A 241 -7.16 -4.71 30.22
C ASP A 241 -7.33 -4.06 28.84
N VAL A 242 -8.59 -3.69 28.55
CA VAL A 242 -8.96 -3.04 27.27
C VAL A 242 -8.30 -1.67 27.14
N SER A 243 -8.01 -0.99 28.25
CA SER A 243 -7.37 0.34 28.21
C SER A 243 -5.95 0.26 27.64
N ALA A 244 -5.20 -0.80 27.93
CA ALA A 244 -3.88 -1.03 27.37
C ALA A 244 -3.90 -1.14 25.83
N TYR A 245 -4.89 -1.84 25.27
CA TYR A 245 -5.08 -1.95 23.83
C TYR A 245 -5.41 -0.62 23.18
N LEU A 246 -6.28 0.19 23.80
CA LEU A 246 -6.65 1.50 23.30
C LEU A 246 -5.48 2.48 23.33
N ILE A 247 -4.70 2.50 24.42
CA ILE A 247 -3.52 3.36 24.55
C ILE A 247 -2.46 2.98 23.53
N ILE A 248 -2.14 1.68 23.39
CA ILE A 248 -1.12 1.23 22.44
C ILE A 248 -1.57 1.50 20.99
N ASN A 249 -2.76 1.06 20.60
CA ASN A 249 -3.22 1.27 19.23
C ASN A 249 -3.43 2.76 18.93
N GLY A 250 -4.01 3.51 19.86
CA GLY A 250 -4.32 4.93 19.68
C GLY A 250 -3.11 5.86 19.73
N VAL A 251 -2.17 5.66 20.66
CA VAL A 251 -0.98 6.52 20.81
C VAL A 251 0.13 6.07 19.88
N VAL A 252 0.27 4.77 19.61
CA VAL A 252 1.39 4.24 18.81
C VAL A 252 1.01 4.04 17.36
N VAL A 253 -0.02 3.23 17.10
CA VAL A 253 -0.30 2.73 15.74
C VAL A 253 -1.01 3.78 14.90
N VAL A 254 -2.01 4.48 15.45
CA VAL A 254 -2.80 5.49 14.70
C VAL A 254 -1.93 6.63 14.14
N PRO A 255 -1.07 7.31 14.92
CA PRO A 255 -0.26 8.41 14.38
C PRO A 255 0.76 7.90 13.35
N ALA A 256 1.31 6.71 13.56
CA ALA A 256 2.25 6.09 12.62
C ALA A 256 1.57 5.79 11.27
N VAL A 257 0.35 5.28 11.29
CA VAL A 257 -0.47 5.03 10.10
C VAL A 257 -0.74 6.33 9.34
N VAL A 258 -1.21 7.38 10.03
CA VAL A 258 -1.51 8.68 9.41
C VAL A 258 -0.26 9.30 8.79
N PHE A 259 0.89 9.19 9.45
CA PHE A 259 2.16 9.63 8.90
C PHE A 259 2.55 8.83 7.65
N LEU A 260 2.50 7.49 7.71
CA LEU A 260 2.88 6.62 6.59
C LEU A 260 2.01 6.86 5.36
N THR A 261 0.69 6.94 5.52
CA THR A 261 -0.20 7.23 4.40
C THR A 261 0.14 8.57 3.76
N SER A 262 0.37 9.60 4.58
CA SER A 262 0.71 10.95 4.12
C SER A 262 2.05 10.97 3.38
N PHE A 263 3.06 10.26 3.90
CA PHE A 263 4.37 10.13 3.29
C PHE A 263 4.31 9.37 1.96
N VAL A 264 3.58 8.26 1.90
CA VAL A 264 3.42 7.48 0.67
C VAL A 264 2.63 8.26 -0.38
N VAL A 265 1.59 9.02 0.00
CA VAL A 265 0.89 9.93 -0.93
C VAL A 265 1.84 10.96 -1.50
N LEU A 266 2.68 11.59 -0.67
CA LEU A 266 3.70 12.53 -1.12
C LEU A 266 4.68 11.88 -2.12
N LEU A 267 5.18 10.68 -1.82
CA LEU A 267 6.06 9.94 -2.72
C LEU A 267 5.39 9.63 -4.07
N ASN A 268 4.11 9.24 -4.07
CA ASN A 268 3.37 8.99 -5.30
C ASN A 268 3.28 10.23 -6.20
N ILE A 269 3.10 11.41 -5.60
CA ILE A 269 2.99 12.67 -6.33
C ILE A 269 4.36 13.13 -6.86
N LEU A 270 5.42 12.94 -6.08
CA LEU A 270 6.80 13.30 -6.46
C LEU A 270 7.33 12.41 -7.59
N LEU A 271 7.21 11.09 -7.45
CA LEU A 271 7.85 10.13 -8.35
C LEU A 271 7.03 9.86 -9.61
N ARG A 272 5.71 10.11 -9.58
CA ARG A 272 4.75 9.92 -10.70
C ARG A 272 4.79 8.54 -11.38
N SER A 273 5.46 7.57 -10.76
CA SER A 273 5.67 6.21 -11.24
C SER A 273 5.48 5.23 -10.10
N LYS A 274 4.50 4.35 -10.26
CA LYS A 274 4.12 3.30 -9.30
C LYS A 274 5.30 2.45 -8.85
N TYR A 275 6.10 1.96 -9.80
CA TYR A 275 7.23 1.08 -9.51
C TYR A 275 8.34 1.81 -8.75
N LEU A 276 8.63 3.07 -9.11
CA LEU A 276 9.61 3.87 -8.37
C LEU A 276 9.16 4.14 -6.94
N VAL A 277 7.87 4.42 -6.74
CA VAL A 277 7.31 4.60 -5.40
C VAL A 277 7.51 3.34 -4.56
N TYR A 278 7.21 2.15 -5.10
CA TYR A 278 7.41 0.90 -4.38
C TYR A 278 8.88 0.67 -4.00
N VAL A 279 9.80 0.86 -4.95
CA VAL A 279 11.24 0.70 -4.68
C VAL A 279 11.73 1.69 -3.64
N VAL A 280 11.36 2.98 -3.76
CA VAL A 280 11.81 4.03 -2.83
C VAL A 280 11.19 3.86 -1.45
N ALA A 281 9.90 3.55 -1.36
CA ALA A 281 9.22 3.39 -0.07
C ALA A 281 9.72 2.15 0.69
N VAL A 282 9.85 1.01 0.00
CA VAL A 282 10.38 -0.23 0.59
C VAL A 282 11.86 -0.06 0.94
N GLY A 283 12.65 0.55 0.06
CA GLY A 283 14.06 0.86 0.30
C GLY A 283 14.27 1.79 1.49
N ALA A 284 13.46 2.84 1.62
CA ALA A 284 13.49 3.74 2.77
C ALA A 284 13.12 3.01 4.07
N GLY A 285 12.09 2.16 4.06
CA GLY A 285 11.72 1.33 5.20
C GLY A 285 12.84 0.37 5.63
N ALA A 286 13.43 -0.35 4.67
CA ALA A 286 14.55 -1.26 4.91
C ALA A 286 15.79 -0.51 5.44
N GLY A 287 16.10 0.66 4.87
CA GLY A 287 17.19 1.53 5.31
C GLY A 287 17.00 2.03 6.74
N LEU A 288 15.78 2.44 7.11
CA LEU A 288 15.45 2.82 8.48
C LEU A 288 15.61 1.65 9.45
N ILE A 289 15.12 0.47 9.11
CA ILE A 289 15.31 -0.74 9.93
C ILE A 289 16.80 -1.04 10.11
N TYR A 290 17.59 -0.95 9.03
CA TYR A 290 19.04 -1.13 9.10
C TYR A 290 19.71 -0.12 10.05
N LEU A 291 19.36 1.16 9.96
CA LEU A 291 19.86 2.22 10.86
C LEU A 291 19.50 1.95 12.33
N TYR A 292 18.28 1.45 12.61
CA TYR A 292 17.87 1.11 13.96
C TYR A 292 18.67 -0.07 14.54
N ASN A 293 19.03 -1.04 13.69
CA ASN A 293 19.89 -2.16 14.08
C ASN A 293 21.34 -1.71 14.37
N LEU A 294 21.82 -0.66 13.71
CA LEU A 294 23.12 -0.04 14.01
C LEU A 294 23.12 0.77 15.33
N GLY A 295 21.97 0.98 15.95
CA GLY A 295 21.86 1.71 17.22
C GLY A 295 21.42 3.17 17.10
N TYR A 296 21.10 3.65 15.89
CA TYR A 296 20.52 4.99 15.68
C TYR A 296 19.04 5.04 16.11
N LYS A 297 18.79 4.88 17.41
CA LYS A 297 17.45 4.78 18.02
C LYS A 297 16.94 6.11 18.58
N HIS A 298 17.35 7.24 18.02
CA HIS A 298 16.84 8.52 18.47
C HIS A 298 15.39 8.70 18.02
N TRP A 299 14.54 9.27 18.88
CA TRP A 299 13.10 9.36 18.63
C TRP A 299 12.81 10.16 17.35
N SER A 300 13.53 11.25 17.09
CA SER A 300 13.35 12.09 15.89
C SER A 300 13.48 11.35 14.55
N TYR A 301 14.28 10.29 14.47
CA TYR A 301 14.48 9.55 13.22
C TYR A 301 13.46 8.43 13.02
N ASN A 302 12.70 8.06 14.05
CA ASN A 302 11.76 6.94 14.01
C ASN A 302 10.31 7.40 14.21
N PRO A 303 9.65 7.94 13.17
CA PRO A 303 8.24 8.38 13.24
C PRO A 303 7.28 7.24 13.61
N LEU A 304 7.65 5.99 13.31
CA LEU A 304 6.87 4.79 13.61
C LEU A 304 7.05 4.31 15.05
N LEU A 305 8.08 4.78 15.75
CA LEU A 305 8.50 4.32 17.07
C LEU A 305 8.76 2.80 17.14
N TYR A 306 9.03 2.16 16.01
CA TYR A 306 9.23 0.72 15.94
C TYR A 306 10.33 0.25 16.91
N GLN A 307 9.98 -0.59 17.90
CA GLN A 307 10.84 -1.11 18.97
C GLN A 307 11.43 -0.09 19.98
N LEU A 308 10.96 1.17 19.99
CA LEU A 308 11.55 2.22 20.85
C LEU A 308 10.69 2.63 22.05
N TRP A 309 9.47 2.10 22.17
CA TRP A 309 8.53 2.50 23.23
C TRP A 309 8.37 1.41 24.29
N LYS A 310 8.20 1.85 25.52
CA LYS A 310 7.73 1.03 26.65
C LYS A 310 6.35 1.51 27.06
N TYR A 311 5.54 0.61 27.60
CA TYR A 311 4.15 0.92 27.97
C TYR A 311 4.04 2.07 28.98
N HIS A 312 4.92 2.11 29.98
CA HIS A 312 4.90 3.14 31.01
C HIS A 312 5.14 4.56 30.47
N ASP A 313 5.91 4.68 29.37
CA ASP A 313 6.27 5.98 28.79
C ASP A 313 5.17 6.50 27.83
N LEU A 314 4.18 5.68 27.47
CA LEU A 314 3.15 6.04 26.48
C LEU A 314 2.26 7.20 26.91
N THR A 315 1.99 7.32 28.21
CA THR A 315 1.17 8.39 28.78
C THR A 315 1.99 9.61 29.18
N SER A 316 3.31 9.56 29.01
CA SER A 316 4.18 10.69 29.33
C SER A 316 3.94 11.87 28.39
N ALA A 317 4.07 13.09 28.91
CA ALA A 317 3.94 14.32 28.11
C ALA A 317 4.94 14.37 26.95
N THR A 318 6.15 13.81 27.15
CA THR A 318 7.19 13.76 26.10
C THR A 318 6.75 12.92 24.90
N MET A 319 6.09 11.78 25.16
CA MET A 319 5.59 10.90 24.11
C MET A 319 4.44 11.55 23.34
N LEU A 320 3.52 12.21 24.04
CA LEU A 320 2.43 12.95 23.39
C LEU A 320 2.96 14.09 22.52
N ALA A 321 3.96 14.85 22.99
CA ALA A 321 4.62 15.88 22.19
C ALA A 321 5.26 15.30 20.93
N TYR A 322 5.89 14.13 21.04
CA TYR A 322 6.44 13.42 19.88
C TYR A 322 5.34 12.96 18.89
N ARG A 323 4.17 12.54 19.37
CA ARG A 323 3.04 12.20 18.50
C ARG A 323 2.44 13.41 17.80
N ILE A 324 2.37 14.55 18.48
CA ILE A 324 2.00 15.82 17.85
C ILE A 324 3.01 16.20 16.77
N TYR A 325 4.31 16.06 17.04
CA TYR A 325 5.36 16.26 16.03
C TYR A 325 5.19 15.35 14.81
N CYS A 326 4.93 14.05 15.02
CA CYS A 326 4.69 13.09 13.93
C CYS A 326 3.46 13.45 13.10
N LEU A 327 2.36 13.88 13.74
CA LEU A 327 1.16 14.35 13.03
C LEU A 327 1.39 15.68 12.30
N ALA A 328 2.19 16.59 12.87
CA ALA A 328 2.58 17.82 12.19
C ALA A 328 3.44 17.53 10.95
N LEU A 329 4.34 16.55 11.03
CA LEU A 329 5.12 16.07 9.89
C LEU A 329 4.22 15.44 8.82
N ALA A 330 3.21 14.66 9.22
CA ALA A 330 2.20 14.12 8.31
C ALA A 330 1.42 15.24 7.58
N ALA A 331 0.99 16.25 8.33
CA ALA A 331 0.32 17.42 7.77
C ALA A 331 1.22 18.21 6.81
N ALA A 332 2.52 18.35 7.12
CA ALA A 332 3.50 18.97 6.22
C ALA A 332 3.67 18.15 4.92
N CYS A 333 3.74 16.82 5.02
CA CYS A 333 3.77 15.94 3.84
C CYS A 333 2.52 16.12 2.97
N LEU A 334 1.33 16.21 3.57
CA LEU A 334 0.08 16.45 2.84
C LEU A 334 0.00 17.86 2.23
N ALA A 335 0.51 18.87 2.93
CA ALA A 335 0.57 20.24 2.40
C ALA A 335 1.50 20.32 1.18
N LEU A 336 2.68 19.70 1.26
CA LEU A 336 3.61 19.60 0.12
C LEU A 336 3.00 18.81 -1.04
N ALA A 337 2.35 17.68 -0.74
CA ALA A 337 1.63 16.89 -1.72
C ALA A 337 0.55 17.71 -2.43
N HIS A 338 -0.20 18.52 -1.69
CA HIS A 338 -1.22 19.40 -2.24
C HIS A 338 -0.64 20.47 -3.17
N VAL A 339 0.48 21.10 -2.80
CA VAL A 339 1.14 22.13 -3.62
C VAL A 339 1.69 21.54 -4.92
N LEU A 340 2.23 20.31 -4.88
CA LEU A 340 2.83 19.65 -6.04
C LEU A 340 1.80 18.95 -6.95
N PHE A 341 0.55 18.84 -6.51
CA PHE A 341 -0.52 18.18 -7.26
C PHE A 341 -1.09 19.11 -8.32
N GLU A 342 -0.46 19.10 -9.49
CA GLU A 342 -0.91 19.84 -10.68
C GLU A 342 -1.65 18.91 -11.65
N ARG A 343 -2.84 19.34 -12.12
CA ARG A 343 -3.45 18.74 -13.31
C ARG A 343 -2.71 19.30 -14.50
N LYS A 344 -2.05 18.44 -15.28
CA LYS A 344 -1.60 18.84 -16.62
C LYS A 344 -2.85 18.91 -17.49
N THR A 345 -3.29 20.13 -17.78
CA THR A 345 -4.29 20.45 -18.80
C THR A 345 -3.75 20.23 -20.19
#